data_AF-A0A0F9IHK2-F1
#
_entry.id   AF-A0A0F9IHK2-F1
#
_cell.length_a   1.000
_cell.length_b   1.000
_cell.length_c   1.000
_cell.angle_alpha   90.00
_cell.angle_beta   90.00
_cell.angle_gamma   90.00
#
_symmetry.space_group_name_H-M   'P 1'
#
loop_
_entity.id
_entity.type
_entity.pdbx_description
1 polymer ?
#
loop_
_entity_poly.entity_id
_entity_poly.type
_entity_poly.pdbx_seq_one_letter_code
_entity_poly.pdbx_strand_id
1 'polypeptide(L)'
;MINLSDYDLVPHKTDSVKVGQIYGMFTVLAIGKSLSKKRALIIVQCSCGNPPKKVEMNNLKAGKSTSCGCVNKKIHTTHGFNKHPLHARWLSMMYRCENPKFPGYDRYGARGIKVCERWHDIRNFIEDMNDTFRKYLQIERIDNDGDYTPNNCKWGTRSEQALNRHTCHKITFQGRTMSISEWSKETGIKYNCLSSRILNQGMSPEEALTRPVLTHEESARNALKCRWDK
;
A
#
# COMPACT_ATOMS: atom_id res chain seq x y z
N MET A 1 -17.94 45.85 11.97
CA MET A 1 -19.33 45.71 11.49
C MET A 1 -19.29 45.10 10.09
N ILE A 2 -20.14 44.12 9.78
CA ILE A 2 -20.24 43.58 8.41
C ILE A 2 -20.93 44.60 7.52
N ASN A 3 -20.33 44.90 6.36
CA ASN A 3 -20.97 45.71 5.34
C ASN A 3 -21.80 44.82 4.41
N LEU A 4 -23.12 45.08 4.32
CA LEU A 4 -24.04 44.28 3.52
C LEU A 4 -23.84 44.47 2.01
N SER A 5 -23.27 45.62 1.58
CA SER A 5 -22.98 45.87 0.16
C SER A 5 -21.97 44.89 -0.41
N ASP A 6 -21.02 44.42 0.40
CA ASP A 6 -19.98 43.46 0.02
C ASP A 6 -20.59 42.09 -0.38
N TYR A 7 -21.87 41.88 -0.08
CA TYR A 7 -22.62 40.67 -0.37
C TYR A 7 -23.80 40.88 -1.33
N ASP A 8 -23.90 42.04 -1.97
CA ASP A 8 -25.02 42.48 -2.82
C ASP A 8 -26.37 42.50 -2.07
N LEU A 9 -26.34 42.90 -0.80
CA LEU A 9 -27.51 42.94 0.07
C LEU A 9 -27.81 44.36 0.55
N VAL A 10 -29.09 44.63 0.72
CA VAL A 10 -29.58 45.80 1.44
C VAL A 10 -30.13 45.39 2.81
N PRO A 11 -30.08 46.26 3.84
CA PRO A 11 -30.62 45.96 5.16
C PRO A 11 -32.07 45.47 5.11
N HIS A 12 -32.38 44.48 5.94
CA HIS A 12 -33.73 43.94 6.06
C HIS A 12 -34.08 43.72 7.54
N LYS A 13 -35.31 44.07 7.92
CA LYS A 13 -35.84 43.87 9.27
C LYS A 13 -36.79 42.67 9.28
N THR A 14 -36.65 41.82 10.29
CA THR A 14 -37.51 40.67 10.54
C THR A 14 -37.48 40.32 12.02
N ASP A 15 -38.60 39.85 12.57
CA ASP A 15 -38.68 39.38 13.96
C ASP A 15 -38.29 37.91 14.10
N SER A 16 -38.17 37.19 12.98
CA SER A 16 -37.93 35.74 12.94
C SER A 16 -36.52 35.32 13.30
N VAL A 17 -35.53 36.20 13.11
CA VAL A 17 -34.10 35.92 13.35
C VAL A 17 -33.45 37.19 13.87
N LYS A 18 -32.56 37.07 14.86
CA LYS A 18 -31.83 38.21 15.44
C LYS A 18 -30.33 38.10 15.19
N VAL A 19 -29.66 39.25 15.09
CA VAL A 19 -28.18 39.31 15.07
C VAL A 19 -27.65 38.75 16.39
N GLY A 20 -26.59 37.95 16.32
CA GLY A 20 -26.01 37.21 17.44
C GLY A 20 -26.65 35.84 17.69
N GLN A 21 -27.79 35.52 17.08
CA GLN A 21 -28.43 34.21 17.25
C GLN A 21 -27.61 33.10 16.61
N ILE A 22 -27.65 31.91 17.21
CA ILE A 22 -26.88 30.74 16.78
C ILE A 22 -27.79 29.70 16.11
N TYR A 23 -27.34 29.14 14.99
CA TYR A 23 -28.00 28.06 14.25
C TYR A 23 -26.95 27.04 13.79
N GLY A 24 -26.96 25.84 14.38
CA GLY A 24 -25.88 24.87 14.16
C GLY A 24 -24.52 25.49 14.53
N MET A 25 -23.58 25.52 13.58
CA MET A 25 -22.26 26.15 13.74
C MET A 25 -22.21 27.62 13.32
N PHE A 26 -23.36 28.23 12.99
CA PHE A 26 -23.43 29.59 12.49
C PHE A 26 -23.86 30.58 13.58
N THR A 27 -23.16 31.71 13.66
CA THR A 27 -23.60 32.92 14.38
C THR A 27 -24.08 33.95 13.37
N VAL A 28 -25.27 34.51 13.57
CA VAL A 28 -25.85 35.54 12.70
C VAL A 28 -25.11 36.87 12.89
N LEU A 29 -24.50 37.40 11.81
CA LEU A 29 -23.81 38.69 11.83
C LEU A 29 -24.66 39.85 11.29
N ALA A 30 -25.44 39.60 10.24
CA ALA A 30 -26.28 40.64 9.63
C ALA A 30 -27.46 40.03 8.86
N ILE A 31 -28.54 40.81 8.74
CA ILE A 31 -29.77 40.42 8.03
C ILE A 31 -29.98 41.37 6.87
N GLY A 32 -30.11 40.80 5.67
CA GLY A 32 -30.32 41.55 4.44
C GLY A 32 -31.35 40.91 3.53
N LYS A 33 -31.59 41.57 2.41
CA LYS A 33 -32.39 41.05 1.29
C LYS A 33 -31.70 41.38 -0.01
N SER A 34 -31.93 40.56 -1.03
CA SER A 34 -31.50 40.87 -2.39
C SER A 34 -32.39 41.96 -2.99
N LEU A 35 -31.84 42.82 -3.84
CA LEU A 35 -32.60 43.81 -4.60
C LEU A 35 -33.57 43.17 -5.60
N SER A 36 -33.19 42.03 -6.19
CA SER A 36 -33.96 41.37 -7.26
C SER A 36 -34.90 40.25 -6.76
N LYS A 37 -34.70 39.74 -5.54
CA LYS A 37 -35.47 38.59 -5.01
C LYS A 37 -36.11 38.94 -3.66
N LYS A 38 -37.35 38.48 -3.45
CA LYS A 38 -38.11 38.65 -2.19
C LYS A 38 -37.55 37.89 -0.98
N ARG A 39 -36.51 37.07 -1.14
CA ARG A 39 -36.01 36.20 -0.05
C ARG A 39 -35.04 36.95 0.87
N ALA A 40 -35.24 36.80 2.17
CA ALA A 40 -34.30 37.28 3.18
C ALA A 40 -33.03 36.41 3.21
N LEU A 41 -31.89 37.09 3.20
CA LEU A 41 -30.55 36.50 3.23
C LEU A 41 -29.84 36.95 4.50
N ILE A 42 -29.07 36.03 5.08
CA ILE A 42 -28.39 36.24 6.35
C ILE A 42 -26.90 36.06 6.12
N ILE A 43 -26.09 36.98 6.64
CA ILE A 43 -24.65 36.81 6.73
C ILE A 43 -24.34 36.13 8.05
N VAL A 44 -23.67 34.98 7.97
CA VAL A 44 -23.33 34.15 9.13
C VAL A 44 -21.82 33.92 9.23
N GLN A 45 -21.32 33.88 10.46
CA GLN A 45 -19.97 33.44 10.79
C GLN A 45 -20.01 31.97 11.22
N CYS A 46 -19.21 31.12 10.59
CA CYS A 46 -19.06 29.73 11.03
C CYS A 46 -18.02 29.65 12.16
N SER A 47 -18.26 28.82 13.18
CA SER A 47 -17.32 28.63 14.29
C SER A 47 -15.98 28.00 13.88
N CYS A 48 -15.86 27.49 12.65
CA CYS A 48 -14.61 26.96 12.12
C CYS A 48 -13.62 28.04 11.62
N GLY A 49 -13.95 29.32 11.75
CA GLY A 49 -13.07 30.44 11.36
C GLY A 49 -13.02 30.76 9.87
N ASN A 50 -13.78 30.06 9.01
CA ASN A 50 -13.90 30.44 7.60
C ASN A 50 -14.57 31.81 7.45
N PRO A 51 -14.31 32.55 6.34
CA PRO A 51 -14.92 33.86 6.11
C PRO A 51 -16.46 33.82 6.19
N PRO A 52 -17.11 34.94 6.59
CA PRO A 52 -18.56 35.01 6.69
C PRO A 52 -19.24 34.67 5.36
N LYS A 53 -20.31 33.89 5.45
CA LYS A 53 -21.04 33.34 4.29
C LYS A 53 -22.46 33.86 4.24
N LYS A 54 -22.96 34.08 3.03
CA LYS A 54 -24.38 34.38 2.75
C LYS A 54 -25.21 33.10 2.71
N VAL A 55 -26.29 33.04 3.49
CA VAL A 55 -27.23 31.90 3.55
C VAL A 55 -28.69 32.38 3.49
N GLU A 56 -29.59 31.58 2.93
CA GLU A 56 -31.03 31.88 2.96
C GLU A 56 -31.62 31.69 4.36
N MET A 57 -32.43 32.65 4.82
CA MET A 57 -33.05 32.61 6.15
C MET A 57 -33.89 31.35 6.39
N ASN A 58 -34.65 30.92 5.38
CA ASN A 58 -35.50 29.73 5.49
C ASN A 58 -34.67 28.44 5.63
N ASN A 59 -33.52 28.36 4.96
CA ASN A 59 -32.62 27.20 5.08
C ASN A 59 -31.92 27.16 6.45
N LEU A 60 -31.62 28.33 7.02
CA LEU A 60 -31.09 28.44 8.37
C LEU A 60 -32.13 27.97 9.41
N LYS A 61 -33.37 28.47 9.34
CA LYS A 61 -34.47 28.09 10.25
C LYS A 61 -34.87 26.62 10.13
N ALA A 62 -34.90 26.09 8.91
CA ALA A 62 -35.26 24.70 8.66
C ALA A 62 -34.11 23.71 8.95
N GLY A 63 -32.96 24.17 9.44
CA GLY A 63 -31.81 23.31 9.72
C GLY A 63 -31.13 22.70 8.49
N LYS A 64 -31.41 23.22 7.28
CA LYS A 64 -30.76 22.77 6.02
C LYS A 64 -29.35 23.33 5.87
N SER A 65 -29.05 24.45 6.54
CA SER A 65 -27.73 25.09 6.57
C SER A 65 -27.20 25.11 8.00
N THR A 66 -26.33 24.16 8.35
CA THR A 66 -25.80 24.00 9.72
C THR A 66 -24.31 24.28 9.86
N SER A 67 -23.56 24.36 8.75
CA SER A 67 -22.14 24.76 8.73
C SER A 67 -21.76 25.35 7.38
N CYS A 68 -20.60 26.01 7.28
CA CYS A 68 -20.13 26.57 6.01
C CYS A 68 -19.77 25.52 4.94
N GLY A 69 -19.84 24.22 5.29
CA GLY A 69 -19.34 23.10 4.51
C GLY A 69 -18.07 22.48 5.10
N CYS A 70 -17.50 23.06 6.16
CA CYS A 70 -16.30 22.55 6.83
C CYS A 70 -16.47 21.13 7.39
N VAL A 71 -17.66 20.79 7.89
CA VAL A 71 -17.99 19.44 8.39
C VAL A 71 -17.92 18.45 7.24
N ASN A 72 -18.62 18.73 6.14
CA ASN A 72 -18.60 17.89 4.95
C ASN A 72 -17.20 17.82 4.32
N LYS A 73 -16.42 18.91 4.33
CA LYS A 73 -15.04 18.90 3.86
C LYS A 73 -14.19 17.93 4.67
N LYS A 74 -14.27 17.93 6.01
CA LYS A 74 -13.58 16.96 6.86
C LYS A 74 -14.02 15.51 6.58
N ILE A 75 -15.32 15.30 6.32
CA ILE A 75 -15.88 13.98 5.98
C ILE A 75 -15.42 13.51 4.59
N HIS A 76 -15.38 14.40 3.58
CA HIS A 76 -15.06 14.07 2.19
C HIS A 76 -13.57 14.17 1.83
N THR A 77 -12.71 14.71 2.70
CA THR A 77 -11.24 14.59 2.56
C THR A 77 -10.72 13.17 2.79
N THR A 78 -11.59 12.21 3.07
CA THR A 78 -11.30 10.80 3.37
C THR A 78 -10.94 9.94 2.15
N HIS A 79 -10.76 10.51 0.95
CA HIS A 79 -10.22 9.74 -0.17
C HIS A 79 -8.82 9.15 0.08
N GLY A 80 -8.16 9.55 1.19
CA GLY A 80 -7.00 8.88 1.74
C GLY A 80 -5.93 8.63 0.70
N PHE A 81 -5.22 7.52 0.85
CA PHE A 81 -4.24 7.07 -0.12
C PHE A 81 -4.86 6.14 -1.19
N ASN A 82 -6.18 6.04 -1.32
CA ASN A 82 -6.84 5.06 -2.19
C ASN A 82 -6.39 5.16 -3.67
N LYS A 83 -5.99 6.35 -4.13
CA LYS A 83 -5.43 6.58 -5.48
C LYS A 83 -3.91 6.45 -5.56
N HIS A 84 -3.21 6.35 -4.42
CA HIS A 84 -1.77 6.18 -4.38
C HIS A 84 -1.40 4.77 -4.86
N PRO A 85 -0.38 4.61 -5.73
CA PRO A 85 -0.03 3.30 -6.29
C PRO A 85 0.36 2.26 -5.23
N LEU A 86 0.87 2.72 -4.08
CA LEU A 86 1.25 1.86 -2.95
C LEU A 86 0.08 1.38 -2.09
N HIS A 87 -1.09 2.01 -2.18
CA HIS A 87 -2.21 1.68 -1.29
C HIS A 87 -2.67 0.22 -1.44
N ALA A 88 -2.77 -0.27 -2.67
CA ALA A 88 -3.12 -1.68 -2.90
C ALA A 88 -2.06 -2.66 -2.35
N ARG A 89 -0.78 -2.27 -2.35
CA ARG A 89 0.32 -3.11 -1.83
C ARG A 89 0.32 -3.14 -0.31
N TRP A 90 0.19 -1.98 0.31
CA TRP A 90 0.02 -1.83 1.75
C TRP A 90 -1.20 -2.61 2.25
N LEU A 91 -2.37 -2.41 1.65
CA LEU A 91 -3.60 -3.07 2.08
C LEU A 91 -3.49 -4.60 1.99
N SER A 92 -2.90 -5.12 0.91
CA SER A 92 -2.65 -6.56 0.76
C SER A 92 -1.63 -7.10 1.77
N MET A 93 -0.64 -6.31 2.18
CA MET A 93 0.29 -6.67 3.26
C MET A 93 -0.45 -6.78 4.59
N MET A 94 -1.24 -5.77 4.96
CA MET A 94 -2.04 -5.76 6.19
C MET A 94 -2.99 -6.96 6.23
N TYR A 95 -3.76 -7.20 5.16
CA TYR A 95 -4.72 -8.31 5.13
C TYR A 95 -4.08 -9.70 5.24
N ARG A 96 -2.89 -9.92 4.68
CA ARG A 96 -2.19 -11.20 4.85
C ARG A 96 -1.84 -11.48 6.31
N CYS A 97 -1.53 -10.44 7.10
CA CYS A 97 -1.06 -10.60 8.48
C CYS A 97 -2.19 -10.51 9.52
N GLU A 98 -3.23 -9.73 9.26
CA GLU A 98 -4.23 -9.35 10.28
C GLU A 98 -5.65 -9.81 10.00
N ASN A 99 -5.95 -10.29 8.78
CA ASN A 99 -7.29 -10.73 8.42
C ASN A 99 -7.35 -12.26 8.27
N PRO A 100 -7.88 -13.00 9.26
CA PRO A 100 -8.03 -14.46 9.19
C PRO A 100 -8.82 -15.00 8.00
N LYS A 101 -9.66 -14.16 7.38
CA LYS A 101 -10.47 -14.53 6.21
C LYS A 101 -9.75 -14.30 4.88
N PHE A 102 -8.58 -13.67 4.89
CA PHE A 102 -7.88 -13.32 3.65
C PHE A 102 -7.18 -14.56 3.05
N PRO A 103 -7.26 -14.78 1.72
CA PRO A 103 -6.55 -15.88 1.07
C PRO A 103 -5.04 -15.81 1.31
N GLY A 104 -4.52 -16.80 2.04
CA GLY A 104 -3.11 -16.86 2.41
C GLY A 104 -2.80 -16.45 3.83
N TYR A 105 -3.76 -16.06 4.68
CA TYR A 105 -3.51 -15.76 6.09
C TYR A 105 -2.78 -16.89 6.84
N ASP A 106 -3.10 -18.14 6.50
CA ASP A 106 -2.43 -19.35 6.99
C ASP A 106 -0.90 -19.32 6.80
N ARG A 107 -0.41 -18.70 5.73
CA ARG A 107 1.02 -18.59 5.39
C ARG A 107 1.71 -17.36 5.99
N TYR A 108 0.95 -16.49 6.67
CA TYR A 108 1.44 -15.20 7.18
C TYR A 108 0.94 -15.00 8.62
N GLY A 109 -0.22 -14.37 8.80
CA GLY A 109 -0.74 -14.04 10.12
C GLY A 109 -0.88 -15.24 11.06
N ALA A 110 -1.34 -16.40 10.56
CA ALA A 110 -1.45 -17.62 11.36
C ALA A 110 -0.09 -18.20 11.80
N ARG A 111 1.01 -17.87 11.09
CA ARG A 111 2.39 -18.22 11.48
C ARG A 111 2.99 -17.24 12.49
N GLY A 112 2.28 -16.16 12.81
CA GLY A 112 2.77 -15.10 13.69
C GLY A 112 3.54 -13.99 12.99
N ILE A 113 3.56 -13.96 11.65
CA ILE A 113 4.17 -12.86 10.88
C ILE A 113 3.30 -11.61 11.01
N LYS A 114 3.91 -10.50 11.41
CA LYS A 114 3.24 -9.23 11.67
C LYS A 114 3.72 -8.11 10.75
N VAL A 115 2.98 -7.01 10.77
CA VAL A 115 3.43 -5.71 10.25
C VAL A 115 3.89 -4.88 11.43
N CYS A 116 4.98 -4.12 11.29
CA CYS A 116 5.42 -3.24 12.36
C CYS A 116 4.39 -2.13 12.64
N GLU A 117 4.35 -1.64 13.88
CA GLU A 117 3.40 -0.60 14.31
C GLU A 117 3.47 0.66 13.41
N ARG A 118 4.69 1.07 13.04
CA ARG A 118 4.92 2.23 12.15
C ARG A 118 4.12 2.12 10.84
N TRP A 119 4.06 0.93 10.24
CA TRP A 119 3.40 0.69 8.95
C TRP A 119 1.89 0.48 9.05
N HIS A 120 1.29 0.54 10.25
CA HIS A 120 -0.17 0.61 10.37
C HIS A 120 -0.72 1.97 9.92
N ASP A 121 0.11 3.03 9.90
CA ASP A 121 -0.16 4.24 9.13
C ASP A 121 0.49 4.14 7.74
N ILE A 122 -0.35 4.09 6.70
CA ILE A 122 0.07 4.08 5.31
C ILE A 122 0.99 5.25 4.94
N ARG A 123 0.92 6.40 5.62
CA ARG A 123 1.84 7.53 5.39
C ARG A 123 3.29 7.13 5.60
N ASN A 124 3.56 6.44 6.71
CA ASN A 124 4.89 5.97 7.04
C ASN A 124 5.35 4.87 6.09
N PHE A 125 4.43 3.98 5.68
CA PHE A 125 4.74 2.97 4.66
C PHE A 125 5.15 3.62 3.33
N ILE A 126 4.43 4.66 2.91
CA ILE A 126 4.76 5.41 1.69
C ILE A 126 6.09 6.13 1.85
N GLU A 127 6.31 6.84 2.96
CA GLU A 127 7.57 7.51 3.26
C GLU A 127 8.76 6.54 3.16
N ASP A 128 8.65 5.35 3.75
CA ASP A 128 9.75 4.38 3.79
C ASP A 128 9.99 3.67 2.44
N MET A 129 8.95 3.48 1.62
CA MET A 129 9.02 2.57 0.45
C MET A 129 8.87 3.26 -0.91
N ASN A 130 8.47 4.53 -0.98
CA ASN A 130 8.07 5.17 -2.24
C ASN A 130 9.24 5.38 -3.21
N ASP A 131 10.42 5.77 -2.72
CA ASP A 131 11.56 6.14 -3.57
C ASP A 131 12.05 4.97 -4.44
N THR A 132 11.95 3.75 -3.92
CA THR A 132 12.39 2.52 -4.59
C THR A 132 11.25 1.82 -5.34
N PHE A 133 10.00 2.32 -5.26
CA PHE A 133 8.86 1.68 -5.91
C PHE A 133 8.91 1.79 -7.44
N ARG A 134 8.52 0.70 -8.12
CA ARG A 134 8.25 0.68 -9.57
C ARG A 134 6.97 -0.13 -9.81
N LYS A 135 6.17 0.26 -10.81
CA LYS A 135 4.79 -0.23 -11.06
C LYS A 135 4.60 -1.75 -11.05
N TYR A 136 5.61 -2.51 -11.48
CA TYR A 136 5.55 -3.96 -11.63
C TYR A 136 6.14 -4.75 -10.46
N LEU A 137 6.72 -4.05 -9.48
CA LEU A 137 7.31 -4.69 -8.32
C LEU A 137 6.24 -5.03 -7.28
N GLN A 138 6.58 -6.02 -6.46
CA GLN A 138 5.77 -6.44 -5.32
C GLN A 138 6.60 -6.34 -4.05
N ILE A 139 5.93 -6.14 -2.92
CA ILE A 139 6.60 -6.11 -1.64
C ILE A 139 7.01 -7.53 -1.26
N GLU A 140 8.29 -7.69 -0.99
CA GLU A 140 8.93 -8.92 -0.54
C GLU A 140 9.57 -8.70 0.81
N ARG A 141 9.62 -9.76 1.62
CA ARG A 141 10.47 -9.80 2.79
C ARG A 141 11.85 -10.33 2.41
N ILE A 142 12.91 -9.78 2.99
CA ILE A 142 14.29 -10.21 2.74
C ILE A 142 14.53 -11.53 3.47
N ASP A 143 14.21 -11.56 4.76
CA ASP A 143 14.02 -12.76 5.55
C ASP A 143 12.53 -13.13 5.54
N ASN A 144 12.23 -14.30 4.96
CA ASN A 144 10.87 -14.79 4.81
C ASN A 144 10.16 -15.09 6.12
N ASP A 145 10.91 -15.45 7.16
CA ASP A 145 10.39 -15.81 8.48
C ASP A 145 10.28 -14.60 9.40
N GLY A 146 10.89 -13.46 9.02
CA GLY A 146 10.74 -12.18 9.71
C GLY A 146 9.45 -11.43 9.38
N ASP A 147 9.22 -10.34 10.11
CA ASP A 147 8.06 -9.44 9.99
C ASP A 147 8.18 -8.46 8.82
N TYR A 148 7.06 -7.83 8.44
CA TYR A 148 7.06 -6.67 7.54
C TYR A 148 7.56 -5.43 8.27
N THR A 149 8.77 -5.00 7.93
CA THR A 149 9.43 -3.80 8.48
C THR A 149 10.26 -3.12 7.37
N PRO A 150 10.61 -1.83 7.50
CA PRO A 150 11.49 -1.14 6.54
C PRO A 150 12.79 -1.89 6.26
N ASN A 151 13.38 -2.49 7.31
CA ASN A 151 14.66 -3.18 7.22
C ASN A 151 14.55 -4.61 6.68
N ASN A 152 13.38 -5.23 6.78
CA ASN A 152 13.14 -6.59 6.30
C ASN A 152 12.33 -6.62 5.00
N CYS A 153 12.13 -5.50 4.32
CA CYS A 153 11.32 -5.45 3.12
C CYS A 153 12.00 -4.73 1.97
N LYS A 154 11.72 -5.22 0.77
CA LYS A 154 12.17 -4.61 -0.48
C LYS A 154 11.11 -4.77 -1.56
N TRP A 155 11.23 -3.95 -2.59
CA TRP A 155 10.52 -4.20 -3.84
C TRP A 155 11.27 -5.24 -4.65
N GLY A 156 10.59 -6.31 -5.05
CA GLY A 156 11.17 -7.36 -5.86
C GLY A 156 10.28 -7.74 -7.04
N THR A 157 10.93 -8.29 -8.06
CA THR A 157 10.33 -8.84 -9.27
C THR A 157 9.83 -10.25 -9.01
N ARG A 158 8.94 -10.76 -9.88
CA ARG A 158 8.47 -12.15 -9.78
C ARG A 158 9.61 -13.19 -9.83
N SER A 159 10.68 -12.88 -10.55
CA SER A 159 11.87 -13.74 -10.65
C SER A 159 12.63 -13.78 -9.32
N GLU A 160 12.78 -12.62 -8.66
CA GLU A 160 13.38 -12.53 -7.32
C GLU A 160 12.51 -13.23 -6.27
N GLN A 161 11.18 -13.05 -6.30
CA GLN A 161 10.25 -13.81 -5.46
C GLN A 161 10.44 -15.31 -5.60
N ALA A 162 10.59 -15.80 -6.83
CA ALA A 162 10.73 -17.23 -7.10
C ALA A 162 12.01 -17.80 -6.49
N LEU A 163 13.11 -17.05 -6.54
CA LEU A 163 14.38 -17.40 -5.89
C LEU A 163 14.29 -17.35 -4.37
N ASN A 164 13.46 -16.45 -3.84
CA ASN A 164 13.22 -16.35 -2.40
C ASN A 164 12.27 -17.41 -1.86
N ARG A 165 11.61 -18.24 -2.67
CA ARG A 165 10.70 -19.29 -2.13
C ARG A 165 11.49 -20.32 -1.32
N HIS A 166 10.93 -20.77 -0.20
CA HIS A 166 11.52 -21.84 0.63
C HIS A 166 11.74 -23.16 -0.15
N THR A 167 10.95 -23.39 -1.20
CA THR A 167 11.09 -24.53 -2.11
C THR A 167 12.31 -24.42 -3.03
N CYS A 168 12.94 -23.25 -3.12
CA CYS A 168 14.13 -23.06 -3.92
C CYS A 168 15.31 -23.73 -3.21
N HIS A 169 15.88 -24.77 -3.83
CA HIS A 169 17.03 -25.48 -3.28
C HIS A 169 18.29 -24.60 -3.39
N LYS A 170 18.69 -24.01 -2.26
CA LYS A 170 19.88 -23.17 -2.14
C LYS A 170 21.08 -24.02 -1.75
N ILE A 171 22.21 -23.76 -2.41
CA ILE A 171 23.45 -24.51 -2.27
C ILE A 171 24.57 -23.51 -1.97
N THR A 172 25.33 -23.82 -0.93
CA THR A 172 26.51 -23.06 -0.52
C THR A 172 27.77 -23.66 -1.14
N PHE A 173 28.51 -22.85 -1.88
CA PHE A 173 29.81 -23.23 -2.44
C PHE A 173 30.74 -22.00 -2.48
N GLN A 174 32.00 -22.18 -2.05
CA GLN A 174 33.00 -21.10 -1.94
C GLN A 174 32.49 -19.84 -1.21
N GLY A 175 31.75 -20.03 -0.11
CA GLY A 175 31.23 -18.93 0.72
C GLY A 175 30.01 -18.19 0.14
N ARG A 176 29.52 -18.56 -1.06
CA ARG A 176 28.31 -18.00 -1.67
C ARG A 176 27.17 -19.00 -1.60
N THR A 177 25.98 -18.54 -1.20
CA THR A 177 24.76 -19.35 -1.17
C THR A 177 23.85 -18.90 -2.30
N MET A 178 23.61 -19.78 -3.28
CA MET A 178 22.81 -19.49 -4.48
C MET A 178 21.90 -20.67 -4.81
N SER A 179 20.83 -20.44 -5.56
CA SER A 179 19.96 -21.50 -6.06
C SER A 179 20.64 -22.36 -7.13
N ILE A 180 20.14 -23.58 -7.36
CA ILE A 180 20.58 -24.44 -8.50
C ILE A 180 20.50 -23.67 -9.83
N SER A 181 19.45 -22.87 -10.04
CA SER A 181 19.27 -22.10 -11.28
C SER A 181 20.32 -21.00 -11.45
N GLU A 182 20.72 -20.33 -10.37
CA GLU A 182 21.78 -19.33 -10.42
C GLU A 182 23.14 -19.98 -10.63
N TRP A 183 23.44 -21.07 -9.92
CA TRP A 183 24.66 -21.86 -10.16
C TRP A 183 24.73 -22.41 -11.59
N SER A 184 23.60 -22.81 -12.18
CA SER A 184 23.52 -23.25 -13.57
C SER A 184 23.93 -22.14 -14.55
N LYS A 185 23.53 -20.90 -14.29
CA LYS A 185 23.92 -19.73 -15.11
C LYS A 185 25.40 -19.38 -14.93
N GLU A 186 25.88 -19.40 -13.68
CA GLU A 186 27.27 -19.03 -13.34
C GLU A 186 28.28 -20.04 -13.91
N THR A 187 28.01 -21.34 -13.74
CA THR A 187 28.94 -22.42 -14.15
C THR A 187 28.74 -22.87 -15.60
N GLY A 188 27.62 -22.53 -16.23
CA GLY A 188 27.23 -23.05 -17.54
C GLY A 188 26.73 -24.51 -17.52
N ILE A 189 26.73 -25.18 -16.37
CA ILE A 189 26.21 -26.55 -16.24
C ILE A 189 24.67 -26.49 -16.31
N LYS A 190 24.06 -27.32 -17.15
CA LYS A 190 22.59 -27.36 -17.30
C LYS A 190 21.88 -27.66 -15.98
N TYR A 191 20.79 -26.96 -15.69
CA TYR A 191 19.98 -27.11 -14.47
C TYR A 191 19.66 -28.57 -14.15
N ASN A 192 19.17 -29.35 -15.12
CA ASN A 192 18.81 -30.77 -14.90
C ASN A 192 20.02 -31.62 -14.48
N CYS A 193 21.22 -31.28 -14.94
CA CYS A 193 22.45 -31.96 -14.54
C CYS A 193 22.79 -31.66 -13.08
N LEU A 194 22.83 -30.38 -12.69
CA LEU A 194 23.05 -29.98 -11.29
C LEU A 194 21.98 -30.54 -10.36
N SER A 195 20.71 -30.43 -10.75
CA SER A 195 19.58 -30.98 -9.99
C SER A 195 19.70 -32.49 -9.80
N SER A 196 20.10 -33.24 -10.83
CA SER A 196 20.29 -34.69 -10.73
C SER A 196 21.46 -35.05 -9.82
N ARG A 197 22.61 -34.36 -9.96
CA ARG A 197 23.79 -34.55 -9.10
C ARG A 197 23.42 -34.37 -7.63
N ILE A 198 22.73 -33.29 -7.30
CA ILE A 198 22.49 -32.91 -5.90
C ILE A 198 21.30 -33.67 -5.31
N LEU A 199 20.15 -33.68 -6.00
CA LEU A 199 18.92 -34.22 -5.43
C LEU A 199 18.78 -35.74 -5.62
N ASN A 200 19.27 -36.29 -6.73
CA ASN A 200 19.09 -37.72 -7.03
C ASN A 200 20.32 -38.55 -6.64
N GLN A 201 21.52 -38.00 -6.84
CA GLN A 201 22.78 -38.71 -6.55
C GLN A 201 23.37 -38.34 -5.18
N GLY A 202 22.82 -37.32 -4.49
CA GLY A 202 23.30 -36.90 -3.17
C GLY A 202 24.71 -36.30 -3.18
N MET A 203 25.16 -35.81 -4.33
CA MET A 203 26.51 -35.28 -4.54
C MET A 203 26.70 -33.99 -3.73
N SER A 204 27.90 -33.79 -3.18
CA SER A 204 28.22 -32.58 -2.43
C SER A 204 28.19 -31.34 -3.34
N PRO A 205 27.96 -30.12 -2.79
CA PRO A 205 28.02 -28.88 -3.57
C PRO A 205 29.31 -28.73 -4.38
N GLU A 206 30.45 -29.06 -3.77
CA GLU A 206 31.77 -28.95 -4.40
C GLU A 206 31.92 -29.91 -5.58
N GLU A 207 31.60 -31.19 -5.39
CA GLU A 207 31.68 -32.17 -6.48
C GLU A 207 30.66 -31.84 -7.58
N ALA A 208 29.42 -31.48 -7.21
CA ALA A 208 28.37 -31.20 -8.17
C ALA A 208 28.69 -30.02 -9.10
N LEU A 209 29.40 -29.01 -8.60
CA LEU A 209 29.73 -27.78 -9.33
C LEU A 209 31.08 -27.84 -10.07
N THR A 210 32.02 -28.68 -9.62
CA THR A 210 33.36 -28.79 -10.23
C THR A 210 33.50 -29.96 -11.20
N ARG A 211 32.68 -31.01 -11.05
CA ARG A 211 32.77 -32.20 -11.88
C ARG A 211 32.47 -31.89 -13.36
N PRO A 212 33.39 -32.22 -14.29
CA PRO A 212 33.18 -32.01 -15.72
C PRO A 212 31.87 -32.64 -16.21
N VAL A 213 31.19 -31.93 -17.11
CA VAL A 213 30.01 -32.49 -17.79
C VAL A 213 30.51 -33.39 -18.90
N LEU A 214 30.23 -34.69 -18.80
CA LEU A 214 30.58 -35.64 -19.85
C LEU A 214 29.82 -35.32 -21.13
N THR A 215 30.52 -35.41 -22.26
CA THR A 215 29.90 -35.42 -23.58
C THR A 215 29.02 -36.66 -23.75
N HIS A 216 28.12 -36.63 -24.75
CA HIS A 216 27.27 -37.78 -25.05
C HIS A 216 28.10 -39.04 -25.35
N GLU A 217 29.22 -38.88 -26.07
CA GLU A 217 30.14 -39.96 -26.40
C GLU A 217 30.83 -40.57 -25.17
N GLU A 218 31.31 -39.72 -24.26
CA GLU A 218 31.93 -40.17 -23.00
C GLU A 218 30.92 -40.86 -22.09
N SER A 219 29.69 -40.32 -22.00
CA SER A 219 28.61 -40.95 -21.24
C SER A 219 28.23 -42.31 -21.82
N ALA A 220 28.14 -42.43 -23.15
CA ALA A 220 27.85 -43.69 -23.83
C ALA A 220 28.96 -44.72 -23.60
N ARG A 221 30.24 -44.29 -23.69
CA ARG A 221 31.40 -45.14 -23.43
C ARG A 221 31.41 -45.67 -21.99
N ASN A 222 31.12 -44.81 -21.01
CA ASN A 222 31.05 -45.19 -19.60
C ASN A 222 29.89 -46.15 -19.33
N ALA A 223 28.72 -45.93 -19.93
CA ALA A 223 27.56 -46.80 -19.79
C ALA A 223 27.82 -48.20 -20.38
N LEU A 224 28.49 -48.28 -21.53
CA LEU A 224 28.93 -49.54 -22.11
C LEU A 224 29.90 -50.24 -21.17
N LYS A 225 30.95 -49.56 -20.70
CA LYS A 225 31.95 -50.14 -19.80
C LYS A 225 31.31 -50.76 -18.54
N CYS A 226 30.46 -50.02 -17.83
CA CYS A 226 29.75 -50.54 -16.65
C CYS A 226 28.80 -51.72 -16.94
N ARG A 227 28.35 -51.90 -18.20
CA ARG A 227 27.46 -53.00 -18.59
C ARG A 227 28.22 -54.30 -18.82
N TRP A 228 29.49 -54.23 -19.22
CA TRP A 228 30.34 -55.38 -19.51
C TRP A 228 31.32 -55.73 -18.38
N ASP A 229 31.46 -54.87 -17.36
CA ASP A 229 32.26 -55.10 -16.16
C ASP A 229 31.49 -55.79 -15.00
N LYS A 230 30.27 -56.32 -15.26
CA LYS A 230 29.48 -57.14 -14.32
C LYS A 230 29.53 -58.62 -14.72
#